data_AF-A0A8K1C5I4-F1
#
_entry.id   AF-A0A8K1C5I4-F1
#
_cell.length_a   1.000
_cell.length_b   1.000
_cell.length_c   1.000
_cell.angle_alpha   90.00
_cell.angle_beta   90.00
_cell.angle_gamma   90.00
#
_symmetry.space_group_name_H-M   'P 1'
#
loop_
_entity.id
_entity.type
_entity.pdbx_description
1 polymer ?
#
loop_
_entity_poly.entity_id
_entity_poly.type
_entity_poly.pdbx_seq_one_letter_code
_entity_poly.pdbx_strand_id
1 'polypeptide(L)'
;MSMITLPAAVVSRARDLFVLYSTKSAFKLEEYADVGAVYKRLSEAAQGEEPTEVSETDVKYIISAINVCAQRTPVEVQNYKPIVDLLETLAKSLQPAEEEEEEEETKTEL
;
A
#
# COMPACT_ATOMS: atom_id res chain seq x y z
N MET A 1 -15.24 -8.92 5.75
CA MET A 1 -13.92 -8.41 5.35
C MET A 1 -14.07 -6.91 5.23
N SER A 2 -13.24 -6.14 5.92
CA SER A 2 -13.20 -4.69 5.77
C SER A 2 -12.58 -4.36 4.42
N MET A 3 -13.25 -3.50 3.65
CA MET A 3 -12.73 -2.94 2.41
C MET A 3 -12.03 -1.63 2.71
N ILE A 4 -10.92 -1.38 2.02
CA ILE A 4 -10.10 -0.18 2.13
C ILE A 4 -10.05 0.45 0.75
N THR A 5 -10.34 1.74 0.69
CA THR A 5 -10.24 2.52 -0.55
C THR A 5 -8.83 3.08 -0.68
N LEU A 6 -8.08 2.60 -1.68
CA LEU A 6 -6.75 3.11 -1.99
C LEU A 6 -6.81 4.13 -3.13
N PRO A 7 -6.15 5.29 -3.01
CA PRO A 7 -6.00 6.23 -4.12
C PRO A 7 -5.28 5.59 -5.32
N ALA A 8 -5.67 5.96 -6.55
CA ALA A 8 -5.05 5.43 -7.78
C ALA A 8 -3.53 5.58 -7.83
N ALA A 9 -3.00 6.67 -7.25
CA ALA A 9 -1.56 6.91 -7.13
C ALA A 9 -0.85 5.88 -6.23
N VAL A 10 -1.51 5.43 -5.15
CA VAL A 10 -0.99 4.41 -4.23
C VAL A 10 -0.99 3.05 -4.92
N VAL A 11 -2.09 2.72 -5.61
CA VAL A 11 -2.24 1.48 -6.40
C VAL A 11 -1.17 1.39 -7.49
N SER A 12 -0.98 2.46 -8.25
CA SER A 12 0.03 2.54 -9.31
C SER A 12 1.46 2.38 -8.77
N ARG A 13 1.78 3.06 -7.66
CA ARG A 13 3.10 2.92 -7.01
C ARG A 13 3.36 1.51 -6.47
N ALA A 14 2.35 0.89 -5.86
CA ALA A 14 2.47 -0.49 -5.37
C ALA A 14 2.72 -1.46 -6.54
N ARG A 15 1.98 -1.32 -7.64
CA ARG A 15 2.21 -2.08 -8.88
C ARG A 15 3.63 -1.88 -9.40
N ASP A 16 4.09 -0.64 -9.51
CA ASP A 16 5.42 -0.33 -10.07
C ASP A 16 6.56 -0.90 -9.22
N LEU A 17 6.40 -0.91 -7.90
CA LEU A 17 7.35 -1.58 -7.01
C LEU A 17 7.36 -3.09 -7.19
N PHE A 18 6.20 -3.73 -7.37
CA PHE A 18 6.15 -5.15 -7.70
C PHE A 18 6.89 -5.46 -9.00
N VAL A 19 6.72 -4.62 -10.04
CA VAL A 19 7.46 -4.76 -11.31
C VAL A 19 8.97 -4.56 -11.09
N LEU A 20 9.37 -3.54 -10.33
CA LEU A 20 10.78 -3.27 -10.01
C LEU A 20 11.43 -4.45 -9.28
N TYR A 21 10.78 -4.98 -8.24
CA TYR A 21 11.33 -6.11 -7.50
C TYR A 21 11.31 -7.42 -8.29
N SER A 22 10.34 -7.60 -9.18
CA SER A 22 10.31 -8.74 -10.10
C SER A 22 11.45 -8.68 -11.12
N THR A 23 11.70 -7.51 -11.73
CA THR A 23 12.81 -7.33 -12.69
C THR A 23 14.19 -7.51 -12.04
N LYS A 24 14.33 -7.15 -10.76
CA LYS A 24 15.54 -7.41 -9.97
C LYS A 24 15.65 -8.83 -9.43
N SER A 25 14.73 -9.74 -9.78
CA SER A 25 14.69 -11.13 -9.29
C SER A 25 14.58 -11.26 -7.76
N ALA A 26 14.03 -10.25 -7.07
CA ALA A 26 13.80 -10.29 -5.62
C ALA A 26 12.71 -11.29 -5.23
N PHE A 27 11.75 -11.51 -6.15
CA PHE A 27 10.72 -12.53 -6.08
C PHE A 27 10.17 -12.81 -7.48
N LYS A 28 9.59 -14.00 -7.69
CA LYS A 28 8.72 -14.24 -8.84
C LYS A 28 7.27 -14.07 -8.41
N LEU A 29 6.52 -13.29 -9.18
CA LEU A 29 5.08 -13.10 -8.98
C LEU A 29 4.31 -14.42 -8.91
N GLU A 30 4.84 -15.47 -9.55
CA GLU A 30 4.27 -16.81 -9.62
C GLU A 30 4.66 -17.71 -8.43
N GLU A 31 5.72 -17.39 -7.69
CA GLU A 31 6.18 -18.19 -6.54
C GLU A 31 5.34 -17.95 -5.28
N TYR A 32 4.58 -16.85 -5.25
CA TYR A 32 3.73 -16.46 -4.13
C TYR A 32 2.32 -16.26 -4.67
N ALA A 33 1.48 -17.31 -4.61
CA ALA A 33 0.12 -17.30 -5.14
C ALA A 33 -0.69 -16.07 -4.68
N ASP A 34 -0.53 -15.68 -3.42
CA ASP A 34 -1.20 -14.51 -2.83
C ASP A 34 -0.66 -13.19 -3.39
N VAL A 35 0.66 -13.06 -3.56
CA VAL A 35 1.30 -11.84 -4.11
C VAL A 35 0.97 -11.70 -5.60
N GLY A 36 0.97 -12.79 -6.34
CA GLY A 36 0.56 -12.80 -7.76
C GLY A 36 -0.91 -12.40 -7.94
N ALA A 37 -1.80 -12.89 -7.06
CA ALA A 37 -3.21 -12.52 -7.08
C ALA A 37 -3.45 -11.05 -6.72
N VAL A 38 -2.72 -10.52 -5.74
CA VAL A 38 -2.75 -9.10 -5.36
C VAL A 38 -2.19 -8.23 -6.49
N TYR A 39 -1.06 -8.61 -7.08
CA TYR A 39 -0.47 -7.88 -8.20
C TYR A 39 -1.40 -7.82 -9.42
N LYS A 40 -2.07 -8.92 -9.78
CA LYS A 40 -3.04 -8.92 -10.89
C LYS A 40 -4.16 -7.90 -10.64
N ARG A 41 -4.75 -7.92 -9.44
CA ARG A 41 -5.80 -6.96 -9.05
C ARG A 41 -5.31 -5.52 -9.06
N LEU A 42 -4.12 -5.25 -8.53
CA LEU A 42 -3.51 -3.91 -8.60
C LEU A 42 -3.21 -3.48 -10.04
N SER A 43 -2.84 -4.43 -10.92
CA SER A 43 -2.52 -4.13 -12.31
C SER A 43 -3.76 -3.82 -13.15
N GLU A 44 -4.87 -4.51 -12.87
CA GLU A 44 -6.19 -4.20 -13.45
C GLU A 44 -6.69 -2.84 -12.94
N ALA A 45 -6.52 -2.58 -11.64
CA ALA A 45 -6.93 -1.33 -11.00
C ALA A 45 -6.10 -0.11 -11.43
N ALA A 46 -4.78 -0.27 -11.59
CA ALA A 46 -3.89 0.82 -12.02
C ALA A 46 -4.08 1.24 -13.49
N GLN A 47 -4.94 0.56 -14.26
CA GLN A 47 -5.37 1.03 -15.58
C GLN A 47 -6.46 2.10 -15.49
N GLY A 48 -7.09 2.26 -14.31
CA GLY A 48 -8.03 3.33 -14.02
C GLY A 48 -7.36 4.50 -13.29
N GLU A 49 -7.95 5.69 -13.43
CA GLU A 49 -7.62 6.86 -12.61
C GLU A 49 -8.43 6.91 -11.31
N GLU A 50 -9.30 5.93 -11.09
CA GLU A 50 -10.22 5.90 -9.95
C GLU A 50 -9.61 5.20 -8.72
N PRO A 51 -9.99 5.64 -7.51
CA PRO A 51 -9.64 4.91 -6.29
C PRO A 51 -10.16 3.48 -6.34
N THR A 52 -9.40 2.56 -5.76
CA THR A 52 -9.67 1.12 -5.85
C THR A 52 -10.00 0.56 -4.48
N GLU A 53 -11.09 -0.20 -4.40
CA GLU A 53 -11.40 -0.99 -3.21
C GLU A 53 -10.55 -2.26 -3.17
N VAL A 54 -9.81 -2.42 -2.07
CA VAL A 54 -9.02 -3.63 -1.78
C VAL A 54 -9.38 -4.14 -0.40
N SER A 55 -9.20 -5.43 -0.17
CA SER A 55 -9.42 -5.97 1.18
C SER A 55 -8.27 -5.60 2.10
N GLU A 56 -8.53 -5.53 3.40
CA GLU A 56 -7.48 -5.40 4.42
C GLU A 56 -6.37 -6.45 4.29
N THR A 57 -6.76 -7.68 3.92
CA THR A 57 -5.83 -8.77 3.63
C THR A 57 -4.89 -8.43 2.48
N ASP A 58 -5.38 -7.83 1.39
CA ASP A 58 -4.56 -7.42 0.25
C ASP A 58 -3.53 -6.36 0.66
N VAL A 59 -3.95 -5.36 1.43
CA VAL A 59 -3.05 -4.31 1.92
C VAL A 59 -1.92 -4.90 2.78
N LYS A 60 -2.25 -5.85 3.69
CA LYS A 60 -1.24 -6.56 4.48
C LYS A 60 -0.27 -7.36 3.61
N TYR A 61 -0.77 -8.01 2.56
CA TYR A 61 0.08 -8.72 1.60
C TYR A 61 1.02 -7.77 0.84
N ILE A 62 0.53 -6.59 0.42
CA ILE A 62 1.37 -5.58 -0.25
C ILE A 62 2.51 -5.15 0.67
N ILE A 63 2.20 -4.78 1.92
CA ILE A 63 3.21 -4.36 2.90
C ILE A 63 4.23 -5.48 3.14
N SER A 64 3.76 -6.70 3.38
CA SER A 64 4.62 -7.86 3.64
C SER A 64 5.56 -8.14 2.46
N ALA A 65 5.03 -8.15 1.24
CA ALA A 65 5.81 -8.42 0.05
C ALA A 65 6.86 -7.34 -0.20
N ILE A 66 6.51 -6.05 -0.07
CA ILE A 66 7.47 -4.94 -0.23
C ILE A 66 8.58 -5.04 0.81
N ASN A 67 8.27 -5.32 2.08
CA ASN A 67 9.26 -5.47 3.14
C ASN A 67 10.24 -6.63 2.87
N VAL A 68 9.73 -7.79 2.48
CA VAL A 68 10.57 -8.95 2.13
C VAL A 68 11.45 -8.64 0.93
N CYS A 69 10.90 -7.98 -0.10
CA CYS A 69 11.65 -7.63 -1.30
C CYS A 69 12.74 -6.60 -1.03
N ALA A 70 12.45 -5.57 -0.21
CA ALA A 70 13.42 -4.56 0.19
C ALA A 70 14.61 -5.17 0.97
N GLN A 71 14.37 -6.21 1.77
CA GLN A 71 15.43 -6.93 2.48
C GLN A 71 16.29 -7.78 1.55
N ARG A 72 15.69 -8.42 0.54
CA ARG A 72 16.40 -9.28 -0.43
C ARG A 72 17.15 -8.49 -1.49
N THR A 73 16.63 -7.33 -1.86
CA THR A 73 17.17 -6.50 -2.92
C THR A 73 17.12 -5.05 -2.46
N PRO A 74 18.21 -4.57 -1.85
CA PRO A 74 18.33 -3.18 -1.47
C PRO A 74 18.10 -2.29 -2.69
N VAL A 75 17.22 -1.31 -2.53
CA VAL A 75 17.01 -0.27 -3.54
C VAL A 75 18.02 0.86 -3.32
N GLU A 76 18.23 1.68 -4.34
CA GLU A 76 19.08 2.86 -4.20
C GLU A 76 18.50 3.84 -3.16
N VAL A 77 19.36 4.57 -2.45
CA VAL A 77 19.00 5.49 -1.37
C VAL A 77 17.90 6.48 -1.81
N GLN A 78 17.96 6.97 -3.04
CA GLN A 78 16.96 7.88 -3.61
C GLN A 78 15.54 7.29 -3.69
N ASN A 79 15.41 5.96 -3.72
CA ASN A 79 14.13 5.26 -3.79
C ASN A 79 13.57 4.90 -2.41
N TYR A 80 14.33 5.08 -1.32
CA TYR A 80 13.84 4.74 0.02
C TYR A 80 12.67 5.62 0.45
N LYS A 81 12.76 6.94 0.25
CA LYS A 81 11.70 7.85 0.69
C LYS A 81 10.34 7.55 0.04
N PRO A 82 10.24 7.41 -1.30
CA PRO A 82 8.98 7.03 -1.94
C PRO A 82 8.40 5.68 -1.46
N ILE A 83 9.26 4.71 -1.13
CA ILE A 83 8.83 3.40 -0.61
C ILE A 83 8.30 3.53 0.82
N VAL A 84 8.98 4.29 1.67
CA VAL A 84 8.54 4.53 3.05
C VAL A 84 7.21 5.29 3.05
N ASP A 85 7.08 6.36 2.26
CA ASP A 85 5.84 7.14 2.14
C ASP A 85 4.67 6.23 1.68
N LEU A 86 4.92 5.27 0.78
CA LEU A 86 3.93 4.28 0.37
C LEU A 86 3.55 3.33 1.51
N LEU A 87 4.53 2.76 2.21
CA LEU A 87 4.30 1.85 3.33
C LEU A 87 3.53 2.53 4.46
N GLU A 88 3.86 3.80 4.77
CA GLU A 88 3.12 4.60 5.74
C GLU A 88 1.68 4.85 5.31
N THR A 89 1.45 5.15 4.03
CA THR A 89 0.10 5.34 3.49
C THR A 89 -0.73 4.06 3.62
N LEU A 90 -0.16 2.91 3.27
CA LEU A 90 -0.81 1.61 3.40
C LEU A 90 -1.05 1.24 4.88
N ALA A 91 -0.10 1.53 5.77
CA ALA A 91 -0.25 1.28 7.19
C ALA A 91 -1.34 2.17 7.83
N LYS A 92 -1.43 3.45 7.46
CA LYS A 92 -2.52 4.34 7.87
C LYS A 92 -3.88 3.86 7.38
N SER A 93 -3.93 3.33 6.16
CA SER A 93 -5.18 2.76 5.61
C SER A 93 -5.67 1.51 6.36
N LEU A 94 -4.78 0.84 7.12
CA LEU A 94 -5.10 -0.29 7.99
C LEU A 94 -5.49 0.13 9.41
N GLN A 95 -5.22 1.38 9.81
CA GLN A 95 -5.66 1.87 11.11
C GLN A 95 -7.18 2.07 11.06
N PRO A 96 -7.92 1.65 12.11
CA PRO A 96 -9.29 2.10 12.25
C PRO A 96 -9.28 3.63 12.21
N ALA A 97 -10.27 4.24 11.54
CA ALA A 97 -10.45 5.68 11.65
C ALA A 97 -10.61 5.98 13.14
N GLU A 98 -9.59 6.56 13.77
CA GLU A 98 -9.78 7.23 15.03
C GLU A 98 -10.82 8.30 14.73
N GLU A 99 -11.99 8.15 15.35
CA GLU A 99 -13.03 9.18 15.37
C GLU A 99 -12.30 10.49 15.68
N GLU A 100 -12.37 11.46 14.77
CA GLU A 100 -12.03 12.83 15.06
C GLU A 100 -12.90 13.22 16.27
N GLU A 101 -12.34 13.16 17.47
CA GLU A 101 -12.91 13.84 18.64
C GLU A 101 -12.92 15.32 18.26
N GLU A 102 -14.09 15.80 17.81
CA GLU A 102 -14.38 17.20 17.62
C GLU A 102 -13.94 17.94 18.89
N GLU A 103 -12.96 18.84 18.73
CA GLU A 103 -12.65 19.89 19.68
C GLU A 103 -13.92 20.74 19.89
N GLU A 104 -14.76 20.37 20.86
CA GLU A 104 -15.78 21.30 21.35
C GLU A 104 -15.07 22.32 22.25
N GLU A 105 -14.75 23.46 21.66
CA GLU A 105 -14.37 24.69 22.35
C GLU A 105 -15.37 24.97 23.49
N THR A 106 -15.06 24.59 24.73
CA THR A 106 -15.71 25.21 25.90
C THR A 106 -15.13 26.60 26.10
N LYS A 107 -15.52 27.51 25.21
CA LYS A 107 -15.55 28.94 25.50
C LYS A 107 -16.86 29.21 26.24
N THR A 108 -16.88 28.91 27.53
CA THR A 108 -17.89 29.49 28.42
C THR A 108 -17.17 30.51 29.29
N GLU A 109 -17.13 31.74 28.78
CA GLU A 109 -17.13 32.93 29.61
C GLU A 109 -18.33 32.84 30.54
N LEU A 110 -18.11 32.86 31.86
CA LEU A 110 -18.96 33.48 32.89
C LEU A 110 -18.20 33.52 34.22
#